data_AF-A0A7S3MR91-F1
#
_entry.id   AF-A0A7S3MR91-F1
#
_cell.length_a   1.000
_cell.length_b   1.000
_cell.length_c   1.000
_cell.angle_alpha   90.00
_cell.angle_beta   90.00
_cell.angle_gamma   90.00
#
_symmetry.space_group_name_H-M   'P 1'
#
loop_
_entity.id
_entity.type
_entity.pdbx_description
1 polymer ?
#
loop_
_entity_poly.entity_id
_entity_poly.type
_entity_poly.pdbx_seq_one_letter_code
_entity_poly.pdbx_strand_id
1 'polypeptide(L)'
;ERICDDDHVIIKGGKSQRYCSVLLRGANSHMLDEVDRSLHDALCAVKRALESSSVVPGGGCVESALSIYLENFATTLGSREQLAIAEFAEALLVIPKQL
;
A
#
# COMPACT_ATOMS: atom_id res chain seq x y z
N GLU A 1 -12.73 32.57 1.34
CA GLU A 1 -11.47 32.85 2.07
C GLU A 1 -10.36 32.90 1.02
N ARG A 2 -9.49 33.92 1.04
CA ARG A 2 -8.36 33.99 0.12
C ARG A 2 -7.28 33.01 0.59
N ILE A 3 -6.90 32.08 -0.28
CA ILE A 3 -5.76 31.19 -0.02
C ILE A 3 -4.72 31.50 -1.09
N CYS A 4 -3.58 32.05 -0.65
CA CYS A 4 -2.54 32.57 -1.54
C CYS A 4 -3.07 33.72 -2.43
N ASP A 5 -2.99 33.57 -3.74
CA ASP A 5 -3.37 34.59 -4.71
C ASP A 5 -4.77 34.40 -5.30
N ASP A 6 -5.39 33.24 -5.04
CA ASP A 6 -6.71 32.92 -5.55
C ASP A 6 -7.79 33.04 -4.48
N ASP A 7 -8.97 33.50 -4.93
CA ASP A 7 -10.17 33.51 -4.11
C ASP A 7 -10.85 32.15 -4.15
N HIS A 8 -11.10 31.59 -2.97
CA HIS A 8 -11.76 30.30 -2.84
C HIS A 8 -13.05 30.41 -2.02
N VAL A 9 -14.10 29.74 -2.51
CA VAL A 9 -15.34 29.55 -1.76
C VAL A 9 -15.19 28.30 -0.90
N ILE A 10 -15.07 28.47 0.40
CA ILE A 10 -14.91 27.36 1.35
C ILE A 10 -16.21 27.16 2.09
N ILE A 11 -16.81 25.99 1.91
CA ILE A 11 -18.06 25.60 2.56
C ILE A 11 -17.70 24.76 3.80
N LYS A 12 -17.87 25.34 4.98
CA LYS A 12 -17.67 24.67 6.28
C LYS A 12 -19.03 24.47 6.95
N GLY A 13 -19.29 23.30 7.55
CA GLY A 13 -20.48 23.07 8.39
C GLY A 13 -21.73 22.50 7.70
N GLY A 14 -21.57 21.62 6.71
CA GLY A 14 -22.70 20.87 6.15
C GLY A 14 -23.30 19.86 7.14
N LYS A 15 -24.63 19.66 7.11
CA LYS A 15 -25.34 18.69 7.98
C LYS A 15 -24.85 17.23 7.83
N SER A 16 -24.16 16.90 6.74
CA SER A 16 -23.54 15.59 6.50
C SER A 16 -22.03 15.71 6.61
N GLN A 17 -21.43 15.03 7.60
CA GLN A 17 -19.98 14.97 7.81
C GLN A 17 -19.26 13.94 6.90
N ARG A 18 -19.94 13.36 5.90
CA ARG A 18 -19.37 12.29 5.05
C ARG A 18 -18.47 12.77 3.91
N TYR A 19 -18.25 14.08 3.80
CA TYR A 19 -17.49 14.66 2.70
C TYR A 19 -16.42 15.60 3.26
N CYS A 20 -15.20 15.45 2.76
CA CYS A 20 -14.10 16.37 2.99
C CYS A 20 -13.43 16.71 1.66
N SER A 21 -12.82 17.89 1.60
CA SER A 21 -12.00 18.31 0.46
C SER A 21 -10.62 18.64 0.98
N VAL A 22 -9.59 18.14 0.30
CA VAL A 22 -8.18 18.38 0.64
C VAL A 22 -7.61 19.32 -0.42
N LEU A 23 -7.05 20.45 0.01
CA LEU A 23 -6.38 21.40 -0.87
C LEU A 23 -4.89 21.11 -0.90
N LEU A 24 -4.39 20.64 -2.04
CA LEU A 24 -2.96 20.40 -2.27
C LEU A 24 -2.28 21.68 -2.75
N ARG A 25 -1.10 21.96 -2.20
CA ARG A 25 -0.26 23.10 -2.57
C ARG A 25 1.18 22.62 -2.73
N GLY A 26 1.83 23.03 -3.80
CA GLY A 26 3.19 22.61 -4.15
C GLY A 26 3.91 23.68 -4.95
N ALA A 27 5.24 23.58 -5.03
CA ALA A 27 6.08 24.57 -5.70
C ALA A 27 6.01 24.50 -7.23
N ASN A 28 5.60 23.35 -7.79
CA ASN A 28 5.43 23.14 -9.23
C ASN A 28 4.29 22.14 -9.49
N SER A 29 3.78 22.12 -10.73
CA SER A 29 2.68 21.22 -11.15
C SER A 29 3.07 19.75 -11.05
N HIS A 30 4.30 19.38 -11.41
CA HIS A 30 4.76 17.99 -11.35
C HIS A 30 4.75 17.42 -9.92
N MET A 31 5.15 18.21 -8.91
CA MET A 31 5.09 17.81 -7.52
C MET A 31 3.64 17.70 -7.05
N LEU A 32 2.75 18.59 -7.49
CA LEU A 32 1.32 18.49 -7.18
C LEU A 32 0.73 17.19 -7.72
N ASP A 33 1.05 16.81 -8.97
CA ASP A 33 0.58 15.55 -9.57
C ASP A 33 1.13 14.31 -8.85
N GLU A 34 2.36 14.38 -8.33
CA GLU A 34 2.95 13.29 -7.54
C GLU A 34 2.34 13.19 -6.13
N VAL A 35 2.07 14.33 -5.50
CA VAL A 35 1.43 14.39 -4.19
C VAL A 35 -0.03 13.92 -4.27
N ASP A 36 -0.76 14.25 -5.35
CA ASP A 36 -2.13 13.78 -5.57
C ASP A 36 -2.17 12.24 -5.66
N ARG A 37 -1.28 11.64 -6.47
CA ARG A 37 -1.13 10.19 -6.57
C ARG A 37 -0.76 9.54 -5.24
N SER A 38 0.24 10.11 -4.54
CA SER A 38 0.67 9.61 -3.23
C SER A 38 -0.44 9.67 -2.18
N LEU A 39 -1.24 10.74 -2.18
CA LEU A 39 -2.37 10.90 -1.28
C LEU A 39 -3.47 9.89 -1.59
N HIS A 40 -3.76 9.66 -2.87
CA HIS A 40 -4.73 8.65 -3.29
C HIS A 40 -4.33 7.25 -2.81
N ASP A 41 -3.06 6.86 -2.99
CA ASP A 41 -2.55 5.56 -2.57
C ASP A 41 -2.61 5.40 -1.04
N ALA A 42 -2.25 6.45 -0.29
CA ALA A 42 -2.33 6.45 1.17
C ALA A 42 -3.78 6.26 1.66
N LEU A 43 -4.75 6.96 1.05
CA LEU A 43 -6.16 6.81 1.39
C LEU A 43 -6.69 5.40 1.06
N CYS A 44 -6.26 4.83 -0.06
CA CYS A 44 -6.57 3.45 -0.43
C CYS A 44 -6.02 2.45 0.60
N ALA A 45 -4.77 2.62 1.04
CA ALA A 45 -4.16 1.77 2.06
C ALA A 45 -4.91 1.85 3.40
N VAL A 46 -5.23 3.06 3.85
CA VAL A 46 -6.00 3.28 5.10
C VAL A 46 -7.39 2.66 4.98
N LYS A 47 -8.07 2.83 3.85
CA LYS A 47 -9.38 2.20 3.59
C LYS A 47 -9.28 0.68 3.72
N ARG A 48 -8.29 0.04 3.10
CA ARG A 48 -8.10 -1.42 3.18
C ARG A 48 -7.82 -1.87 4.61
N ALA A 49 -7.00 -1.13 5.35
CA ALA A 49 -6.69 -1.44 6.75
C ALA A 49 -7.95 -1.37 7.64
N LEU A 50 -8.81 -0.37 7.42
CA LEU A 50 -10.07 -0.22 8.15
C LEU A 50 -11.09 -1.31 7.77
N GLU A 51 -11.19 -1.69 6.49
CA GLU A 51 -12.10 -2.74 6.03
C GLU A 51 -11.69 -4.13 6.53
N SER A 52 -10.40 -4.48 6.43
CA SER A 52 -9.90 -5.81 6.79
C SER A 52 -9.66 -5.99 8.30
N SER A 53 -9.47 -4.91 9.06
CA SER A 53 -9.13 -4.93 10.50
C SER A 53 -7.90 -5.78 10.88
N SER A 54 -7.06 -6.12 9.90
CA SER A 54 -5.85 -6.92 10.06
C SER A 54 -4.72 -6.33 9.23
N VAL A 55 -3.50 -6.31 9.77
CA VAL A 55 -2.30 -5.82 9.10
C VAL A 55 -1.21 -6.88 9.17
N VAL A 56 -0.30 -6.86 8.19
CA VAL A 56 0.86 -7.75 8.12
C VAL A 56 2.15 -6.95 8.29
N PRO A 57 3.22 -7.54 8.82
CA PRO A 57 4.51 -6.86 8.90
C PRO A 57 5.07 -6.61 7.49
N GLY A 58 5.54 -5.39 7.23
CA GLY A 58 6.15 -5.03 5.93
C GLY A 58 7.63 -5.41 5.84
N GLY A 59 8.34 -4.76 4.90
CA GLY A 59 9.80 -4.86 4.80
C GLY A 59 10.32 -6.25 4.40
N GLY A 60 9.55 -7.01 3.62
CA GLY A 60 9.94 -8.35 3.20
C GLY A 60 9.76 -9.44 4.26
N CYS A 61 9.19 -9.11 5.43
CA CYS A 61 8.99 -10.06 6.53
C CYS A 61 8.00 -11.16 6.15
N VAL A 62 6.89 -10.79 5.50
CA VAL A 62 5.86 -11.75 5.06
C VAL A 62 6.42 -12.70 4.02
N GLU A 63 7.17 -12.18 3.06
CA GLU A 63 7.81 -12.93 1.98
C GLU A 63 8.84 -13.93 2.54
N SER A 64 9.64 -13.49 3.50
CA SER A 64 10.64 -14.35 4.16
C SER A 64 9.98 -15.46 4.99
N ALA A 65 8.94 -15.12 5.76
CA ALA A 65 8.18 -16.10 6.52
C ALA A 65 7.47 -17.11 5.62
N LEU A 66 6.92 -16.65 4.49
CA LEU A 66 6.30 -17.51 3.48
C LEU A 66 7.32 -18.43 2.81
N SER A 67 8.54 -17.97 2.50
CA SER A 67 9.60 -18.84 1.96
C SER A 67 9.86 -20.02 2.88
N ILE A 68 10.11 -19.75 4.17
CA ILE A 68 10.37 -20.78 5.18
C ILE A 68 9.18 -21.73 5.31
N TYR A 69 7.96 -21.21 5.32
CA TYR A 69 6.76 -22.04 5.41
C TYR A 69 6.60 -22.95 4.19
N LEU A 70 6.79 -22.40 2.98
CA LEU A 70 6.64 -23.13 1.73
C LEU A 70 7.74 -24.18 1.53
N GLU A 71 8.97 -23.89 1.93
CA GLU A 71 10.07 -24.88 1.93
C GLU A 71 9.73 -26.08 2.82
N ASN A 72 9.26 -25.83 4.04
CA ASN A 72 8.81 -26.89 4.94
C ASN A 72 7.63 -27.66 4.36
N PHE A 73 6.66 -26.97 3.76
CA PHE A 73 5.52 -27.61 3.10
C PHE A 73 5.95 -28.48 1.92
N ALA A 74 6.92 -28.03 1.12
CA ALA A 74 7.44 -28.76 -0.02
C ALA A 74 8.04 -30.12 0.40
N THR A 75 8.68 -30.21 1.58
CA THR A 75 9.21 -31.50 2.09
C THR A 75 8.13 -32.53 2.42
N THR A 76 6.88 -32.12 2.58
CA THR A 76 5.74 -33.03 2.82
C THR A 76 5.17 -33.63 1.54
N LEU A 77 5.57 -33.11 0.38
CA LEU A 77 5.12 -33.55 -0.93
C LEU A 77 6.19 -34.43 -1.60
N GLY A 78 5.81 -35.58 -2.13
CA GLY A 78 6.75 -36.59 -2.64
C GLY A 78 7.04 -36.52 -4.15
N SER A 79 6.60 -35.50 -4.86
CA SER A 79 6.52 -35.50 -6.34
C SER A 79 7.21 -34.30 -7.00
N ARG A 80 6.94 -34.08 -8.30
CA ARG A 80 7.41 -32.91 -9.08
C ARG A 80 6.92 -31.57 -8.54
N GLU A 81 5.83 -31.57 -7.78
CA GLU A 81 5.26 -30.36 -7.17
C GLU A 81 6.20 -29.75 -6.12
N GLN A 82 7.00 -30.58 -5.44
CA GLN A 82 7.99 -30.13 -4.46
C GLN A 82 8.98 -29.15 -5.09
N LEU A 83 9.49 -29.47 -6.28
CA LEU A 83 10.45 -28.62 -7.00
C LEU A 83 9.82 -27.28 -7.37
N ALA A 84 8.58 -27.28 -7.86
CA ALA A 84 7.89 -26.05 -8.22
C ALA A 84 7.64 -25.15 -7.01
N ILE A 85 7.28 -25.72 -5.86
CA ILE A 85 7.03 -24.97 -4.63
C ILE A 85 8.33 -24.42 -4.04
N ALA A 86 9.42 -25.19 -4.09
CA ALA A 86 10.74 -24.73 -3.65
C ALA A 86 11.24 -23.53 -4.48
N GLU A 87 11.11 -23.61 -5.81
CA GLU A 87 11.47 -22.49 -6.69
C GLU A 87 10.57 -21.26 -6.46
N PHE A 88 9.28 -21.47 -6.16
CA PHE A 88 8.38 -20.37 -5.81
C PHE A 88 8.75 -19.72 -4.48
N ALA A 89 9.16 -20.50 -3.48
CA ALA A 89 9.64 -19.98 -2.20
C ALA A 89 10.89 -19.09 -2.39
N GLU A 90 11.88 -19.56 -3.18
CA GLU A 90 13.08 -18.78 -3.48
C GLU A 90 12.74 -17.50 -4.28
N ALA A 91 11.76 -17.56 -5.19
CA ALA A 91 11.31 -16.39 -5.94
C ALA A 91 10.72 -15.29 -5.03
N LEU A 92 10.04 -15.65 -3.93
CA LEU A 92 9.53 -14.67 -2.96
C LEU A 92 10.66 -13.90 -2.27
N LEU A 93 11.83 -14.51 -2.10
CA LEU A 93 13.00 -13.84 -1.50
C LEU A 93 13.62 -12.76 -2.40
N VAL A 94 13.22 -12.64 -3.67
CA VAL A 94 13.67 -11.53 -4.53
C VAL A 94 13.21 -10.18 -3.98
N ILE A 95 12.01 -10.10 -3.40
CA ILE A 95 11.45 -8.84 -2.87
C ILE A 95 12.31 -8.27 -1.72
N PRO A 96 12.58 -9.00 -0.61
CA PRO A 96 13.47 -8.50 0.45
C PRO A 96 14.91 -8.26 -0.03
N LYS A 97 15.38 -8.95 -1.08
CA LYS A 97 16.73 -8.74 -1.63
C LYS A 97 16.87 -7.43 -2.43
N GLN A 98 15.77 -6.88 -2.94
CA GLN A 98 15.78 -5.66 -3.78
C GLN A 98 15.47 -4.37 -3.00
N LEU A 99 14.85 -4.49 -1.83
CA LEU A 99 14.54 -3.39 -0.91
C LEU A 99 15.82 -2.91 -0.19
#